data_AF-A0A800M6S4-F1
#
_entry.id   AF-A0A800M6S4-F1
#
_cell.length_a   1.000
_cell.length_b   1.000
_cell.length_c   1.000
_cell.angle_alpha   90.00
_cell.angle_beta   90.00
_cell.angle_gamma   90.00
#
_symmetry.space_group_name_H-M   'P 1'
#
loop_
_entity.id
_entity.type
_entity.pdbx_description
1 polymer ?
#
loop_
_entity_poly.entity_id
_entity_poly.type
_entity_poly.pdbx_seq_one_letter_code
_entity_poly.pdbx_strand_id
1 'polypeptide(L)'
;MNIKKLFTSVSEETSTESHSNPIEKADQIMAESETGGRSPLGWSRKVMLGVSLIWSIFQIWYASTLPFIFNFGVFNDTEARSIHLAFSIFLVYLAFPALKSSPQTCIPWKDWFFAGTGAFCAGYIYLYYHELSDRPGLPTYLDIVVSVTGMILLLEGTRRALGPTLMVVASVFLLYTVAGPYMPEVIAHKGQSLNKIVSHQWLGTEGVFGVALGVSTSFVFLFVLFGSL
;
A
#
# COMPACT_ATOMS: atom_id res chain seq x y z
N MET A 1 -65.36 -0.27 2.55
CA MET A 1 -63.88 -0.24 2.49
C MET A 1 -63.47 0.64 1.32
N ASN A 2 -62.87 1.80 1.58
CA ASN A 2 -62.74 2.88 0.59
C ASN A 2 -61.56 2.61 -0.35
N ILE A 3 -61.84 2.26 -1.61
CA ILE A 3 -60.86 1.87 -2.64
C ILE A 3 -59.78 2.95 -2.84
N LYS A 4 -60.13 4.24 -2.63
CA LYS A 4 -59.13 5.32 -2.64
C LYS A 4 -58.05 5.15 -1.58
N LYS A 5 -58.40 4.69 -0.37
CA LYS A 5 -57.45 4.47 0.74
C LYS A 5 -56.50 3.30 0.48
N LEU A 6 -56.98 2.28 -0.23
CA LEU A 6 -56.14 1.14 -0.66
C LEU A 6 -55.16 1.56 -1.76
N PHE A 7 -55.60 2.43 -2.69
CA PHE A 7 -54.70 3.00 -3.70
C PHE A 7 -53.71 4.01 -3.11
N THR A 8 -54.07 4.76 -2.07
CA THR A 8 -53.12 5.67 -1.38
C THR A 8 -52.09 4.90 -0.57
N SER A 9 -52.50 3.83 0.14
CA SER A 9 -51.53 2.99 0.88
C SER A 9 -50.57 2.25 -0.04
N VAL A 10 -51.03 1.78 -1.21
CA VAL A 10 -50.17 1.13 -2.22
C VAL A 10 -49.19 2.12 -2.85
N SER A 11 -49.59 3.39 -3.06
CA SER A 11 -48.71 4.42 -3.62
C SER A 11 -47.76 5.06 -2.60
N GLU A 12 -48.08 5.01 -1.30
CA GLU A 12 -47.13 5.36 -0.24
C GLU A 12 -46.13 4.21 0.04
N GLU A 13 -46.55 2.94 0.00
CA GLU A 13 -45.64 1.79 0.18
C GLU A 13 -44.63 1.64 -0.98
N THR A 14 -44.95 2.08 -2.20
CA THR A 14 -43.98 2.04 -3.33
C THR A 14 -42.95 3.17 -3.31
N SER A 15 -43.04 4.12 -2.37
CA SER A 15 -42.13 5.27 -2.29
C SER A 15 -40.95 5.08 -1.32
N THR A 16 -40.83 3.91 -0.68
CA THR A 16 -39.79 3.62 0.33
C THR A 16 -38.93 2.39 0.01
N GLU A 17 -38.83 2.00 -1.26
CA GLU A 17 -37.67 1.22 -1.72
C GLU A 17 -36.64 2.18 -2.32
N SER A 18 -35.49 2.31 -1.65
CA SER A 18 -34.35 3.08 -2.15
C SER A 18 -33.74 2.40 -3.38
N HIS A 19 -34.37 2.59 -4.53
CA HIS A 19 -33.76 2.34 -5.83
C HIS A 19 -32.66 3.37 -6.07
N SER A 20 -31.52 3.21 -5.40
CA SER A 20 -30.26 3.78 -5.87
C SER A 20 -30.04 3.28 -7.29
N ASN A 21 -29.95 4.23 -8.23
CA ASN A 21 -29.76 4.00 -9.65
C ASN A 21 -28.55 3.06 -9.86
N PRO A 22 -28.65 2.00 -10.68
CA PRO A 22 -27.52 1.09 -10.94
C PRO A 22 -26.24 1.81 -11.38
N ILE A 23 -26.37 2.96 -12.05
CA ILE A 23 -25.24 3.81 -12.47
C ILE A 23 -24.56 4.45 -11.25
N GLU A 24 -25.32 5.03 -10.31
CA GLU A 24 -24.79 5.66 -9.10
C GLU A 24 -24.12 4.64 -8.16
N LYS A 25 -24.66 3.41 -8.09
CA LYS A 25 -24.02 2.29 -7.40
C LYS A 25 -22.71 1.87 -8.07
N ALA A 26 -22.67 1.83 -9.40
CA ALA A 26 -21.44 1.53 -10.13
C ALA A 26 -20.37 2.60 -9.86
N ASP A 27 -20.74 3.89 -9.89
CA ASP A 27 -19.85 5.01 -9.61
C ASP A 27 -19.31 4.97 -8.17
N GLN A 28 -20.15 4.65 -7.17
CA GLN A 28 -19.71 4.47 -5.78
C GLN A 28 -18.74 3.30 -5.62
N ILE A 29 -19.01 2.17 -6.27
CA ILE A 29 -18.12 1.00 -6.23
C ILE A 29 -16.77 1.33 -6.89
N MET A 30 -16.78 2.08 -7.99
CA MET A 30 -15.55 2.54 -8.65
C MET A 30 -14.77 3.50 -7.75
N ALA A 31 -15.42 4.51 -7.17
CA ALA A 31 -14.79 5.46 -6.26
C ALA A 31 -14.22 4.78 -4.99
N GLU A 32 -14.92 3.79 -4.42
CA GLU A 32 -14.44 3.01 -3.28
C GLU A 32 -13.20 2.18 -3.64
N SER A 33 -13.13 1.64 -4.86
CA SER A 33 -11.97 0.87 -5.33
C SER A 33 -10.72 1.73 -5.53
N GLU A 34 -10.90 3.00 -5.93
CA GLU A 34 -9.80 3.94 -6.18
C GLU A 34 -9.30 4.62 -4.89
N THR A 35 -10.19 4.89 -3.93
CA THR A 35 -9.88 5.66 -2.71
C THR A 35 -9.65 4.82 -1.46
N GLY A 36 -9.96 3.52 -1.51
CA GLY A 36 -9.72 2.55 -0.44
C GLY A 36 -10.95 2.11 0.34
N GLY A 37 -12.13 2.65 0.06
CA GLY A 37 -13.38 2.18 0.65
C GLY A 37 -13.57 2.51 2.13
N ARG A 38 -12.64 3.26 2.76
CA ARG A 38 -12.86 3.90 4.07
C ARG A 38 -13.11 5.39 3.93
N SER A 39 -14.09 5.86 4.68
CA SER A 39 -14.44 7.27 4.81
C SER A 39 -14.45 7.69 6.28
N PRO A 40 -13.30 7.59 6.99
CA PRO A 40 -13.29 7.76 8.43
C PRO A 40 -13.72 9.18 8.82
N LEU A 41 -14.34 9.31 9.98
CA LEU A 41 -14.80 10.59 10.52
C LEU A 41 -13.81 11.10 11.59
N GLY A 42 -13.84 12.41 11.85
CA GLY A 42 -13.07 13.03 12.95
C GLY A 42 -11.56 13.10 12.72
N TRP A 43 -10.79 12.76 13.76
CA TRP A 43 -9.32 12.91 13.78
C TRP A 43 -8.60 12.02 12.75
N SER A 44 -9.06 10.78 12.56
CA SER A 44 -8.44 9.84 11.60
C SER A 44 -8.44 10.39 10.17
N ARG A 45 -9.51 11.08 9.76
CA ARG A 45 -9.58 11.78 8.47
C ARG A 45 -8.50 12.86 8.34
N LYS A 46 -8.31 13.66 9.39
CA LYS A 46 -7.29 14.72 9.40
C LYS A 46 -5.89 14.14 9.27
N VAL A 47 -5.61 13.02 9.93
CA VAL A 47 -4.31 12.34 9.80
C VAL A 47 -4.12 11.80 8.40
N MET A 48 -5.11 11.09 7.82
CA MET A 48 -5.01 10.61 6.44
C MET A 48 -4.77 11.74 5.46
N LEU A 49 -5.56 12.81 5.52
CA LEU A 49 -5.38 13.98 4.65
C LEU A 49 -4.02 14.66 4.85
N GLY A 50 -3.60 14.82 6.11
CA GLY A 50 -2.31 15.41 6.43
C GLY A 50 -1.14 14.59 5.90
N VAL A 51 -1.18 13.26 6.09
CA VAL A 51 -0.12 12.35 5.61
C VAL A 51 -0.11 12.29 4.09
N SER A 52 -1.26 12.21 3.42
CA SER A 52 -1.34 12.28 1.96
C SER A 52 -0.82 13.60 1.42
N LEU A 53 -1.15 14.73 2.05
CA LEU A 53 -0.64 16.04 1.65
C LEU A 53 0.88 16.13 1.81
N ILE A 54 1.43 15.67 2.93
CA ILE A 54 2.88 15.62 3.17
C ILE A 54 3.55 14.73 2.11
N TRP A 55 2.97 13.57 1.80
CA TRP A 55 3.49 12.68 0.78
C TRP A 55 3.50 13.34 -0.60
N SER A 56 2.41 14.00 -0.99
CA SER A 56 2.33 14.75 -2.26
C SER A 56 3.39 15.85 -2.34
N ILE A 57 3.57 16.63 -1.27
CA ILE A 57 4.61 17.66 -1.20
C ILE A 57 5.99 17.03 -1.36
N PHE A 58 6.26 15.91 -0.66
CA PHE A 58 7.54 15.20 -0.77
C PHE A 58 7.80 14.71 -2.21
N GLN A 59 6.80 14.14 -2.89
CA GLN A 59 6.95 13.65 -4.26
C GLN A 59 7.23 14.79 -5.23
N ILE A 60 6.54 15.92 -5.10
CA ILE A 60 6.81 17.13 -5.89
C ILE A 60 8.21 17.66 -5.59
N TRP A 61 8.61 17.71 -4.32
CA TRP A 61 9.95 18.15 -3.91
C TRP A 61 11.04 17.30 -4.57
N TYR A 62 10.96 15.97 -4.41
CA TYR A 62 11.95 15.02 -4.96
C TYR A 62 12.02 15.07 -6.49
N ALA A 63 10.87 15.14 -7.18
CA ALA A 63 10.85 15.18 -8.63
C ALA A 63 11.24 16.56 -9.23
N SER A 64 11.29 17.60 -8.40
CA SER A 64 11.67 18.95 -8.82
C SER A 64 13.19 19.18 -8.73
N THR A 65 13.66 20.25 -9.35
CA THR A 65 15.05 20.73 -9.18
C THR A 65 15.27 21.54 -7.90
N LEU A 66 14.21 21.83 -7.13
CA LEU A 66 14.26 22.65 -5.91
C LEU A 66 15.23 22.12 -4.83
N PRO A 67 15.35 20.81 -4.55
CA PRO A 67 16.28 20.30 -3.55
C PRO A 67 17.73 20.74 -3.83
N PHE A 68 18.11 20.78 -5.11
CA PHE A 68 19.45 21.17 -5.55
C PHE A 68 19.66 22.69 -5.54
N ILE A 69 18.60 23.48 -5.80
CA ILE A 69 18.66 24.94 -5.75
C ILE A 69 18.82 25.43 -4.31
N PHE A 70 18.05 24.86 -3.38
CA PHE A 70 18.10 25.23 -1.96
C PHE A 70 19.16 24.46 -1.17
N ASN A 71 19.81 23.49 -1.79
CA ASN A 71 20.80 22.60 -1.17
C ASN A 71 20.30 21.98 0.15
N PHE A 72 19.04 21.59 0.17
CA PHE A 72 18.35 21.06 1.34
C PHE A 72 17.46 19.89 0.92
N GLY A 73 17.38 18.85 1.75
CA GLY A 73 16.55 17.68 1.47
C GLY A 73 16.87 17.01 0.13
N VAL A 74 18.16 16.86 -0.17
CA VAL A 74 18.65 16.13 -1.34
C VAL A 74 18.69 14.65 -1.00
N PHE A 75 17.84 13.86 -1.65
CA PHE A 75 17.73 12.42 -1.43
C PHE A 75 18.23 11.67 -2.66
N ASN A 76 18.94 10.57 -2.44
CA ASN A 76 19.24 9.64 -3.53
C ASN A 76 18.01 8.77 -3.87
N ASP A 77 18.07 8.05 -4.99
CA ASP A 77 16.93 7.25 -5.46
C ASP A 77 16.49 6.16 -4.48
N THR A 78 17.43 5.55 -3.77
CA THR A 78 17.13 4.48 -2.80
C THR A 78 16.41 5.06 -1.57
N GLU A 79 16.90 6.19 -1.06
CA GLU A 79 16.26 6.93 0.03
C GLU A 79 14.84 7.38 -0.37
N ALA A 80 14.69 7.96 -1.56
CA ALA A 80 13.40 8.45 -2.02
C ALA A 80 12.36 7.33 -2.21
N ARG A 81 12.77 6.18 -2.75
CA ARG A 81 11.94 4.98 -2.85
C ARG A 81 11.51 4.45 -1.47
N SER A 82 12.44 4.44 -0.51
CA SER A 82 12.18 4.02 0.86
C SER A 82 11.12 4.91 1.52
N ILE A 83 11.27 6.23 1.41
CA ILE A 83 10.31 7.20 1.92
C ILE A 83 8.96 7.06 1.21
N HIS A 84 8.94 6.95 -0.13
CA HIS A 84 7.71 6.77 -0.90
C HIS A 84 6.91 5.55 -0.45
N LEU A 85 7.56 4.40 -0.31
CA LEU A 85 6.88 3.19 0.15
C LEU A 85 6.42 3.31 1.60
N ALA A 86 7.16 3.97 2.48
CA ALA A 86 6.77 4.19 3.87
C ALA A 86 5.46 4.99 3.98
N PHE A 87 5.30 6.06 3.19
CA PHE A 87 4.03 6.78 3.10
C PHE A 87 2.92 5.93 2.49
N SER A 88 3.21 5.24 1.39
CA SER A 88 2.24 4.41 0.67
C SER A 88 1.68 3.31 1.57
N ILE A 89 2.54 2.51 2.23
CA ILE A 89 2.10 1.41 3.08
C ILE A 89 1.32 1.91 4.29
N PHE A 90 1.73 3.04 4.88
CA PHE A 90 0.98 3.66 5.97
C PHE A 90 -0.44 3.99 5.54
N LEU A 91 -0.59 4.70 4.42
CA LEU A 91 -1.89 5.10 3.88
C LEU A 91 -2.71 3.88 3.43
N VAL A 92 -2.10 2.83 2.87
CA VAL A 92 -2.81 1.60 2.49
C VAL A 92 -3.53 0.99 3.69
N TYR A 93 -2.87 0.87 4.84
CA TYR A 93 -3.49 0.29 6.03
C TYR A 93 -4.56 1.20 6.65
N LEU A 94 -4.46 2.53 6.49
CA LEU A 94 -5.48 3.46 6.95
C LEU A 94 -6.68 3.53 6.01
N ALA A 95 -6.44 3.53 4.70
CA ALA A 95 -7.46 3.70 3.66
C ALA A 95 -8.18 2.40 3.33
N PHE A 96 -7.50 1.26 3.24
CA PHE A 96 -8.09 0.00 2.80
C PHE A 96 -8.42 -0.93 3.97
N PRO A 97 -9.70 -1.33 4.15
CA PRO A 97 -10.10 -2.21 5.23
C PRO A 97 -9.57 -3.63 5.04
N ALA A 98 -9.21 -4.31 6.14
CA ALA A 98 -8.67 -5.66 6.08
C ALA A 98 -9.63 -6.69 5.48
N LEU A 99 -10.93 -6.56 5.79
CA LEU A 99 -12.00 -7.46 5.38
C LEU A 99 -13.24 -6.65 4.98
N LYS A 100 -14.12 -7.22 4.15
CA LYS A 100 -15.39 -6.59 3.75
C LYS A 100 -16.30 -6.23 4.94
N SER A 101 -16.17 -6.94 6.06
CA SER A 101 -16.91 -6.69 7.30
C SER A 101 -16.26 -5.67 8.23
N SER A 102 -15.08 -5.14 7.89
CA SER A 102 -14.37 -4.20 8.75
C SER A 102 -15.04 -2.83 8.76
N PRO A 103 -14.94 -2.07 9.87
CA PRO A 103 -15.51 -0.73 9.92
C PRO A 103 -14.94 0.21 8.84
N GLN A 104 -15.83 0.97 8.20
CA GLN A 104 -15.50 1.96 7.17
C GLN A 104 -15.42 3.41 7.71
N THR A 105 -16.13 3.69 8.82
CA THR A 105 -16.24 5.03 9.42
C THR A 105 -15.20 5.31 10.50
N CYS A 106 -14.49 4.28 10.96
CA CYS A 106 -13.38 4.40 11.90
C CYS A 106 -12.26 3.43 11.53
N ILE A 107 -11.02 3.80 11.89
CA ILE A 107 -9.85 2.95 11.65
C ILE A 107 -9.57 2.17 12.94
N PRO A 108 -9.64 0.82 12.92
CA PRO A 108 -9.29 0.00 14.07
C PRO A 108 -7.85 0.25 14.53
N TRP A 109 -7.60 0.17 15.84
CA TRP A 109 -6.26 0.38 16.40
C TRP A 109 -5.20 -0.59 15.81
N LYS A 110 -5.63 -1.80 15.41
CA LYS A 110 -4.75 -2.79 14.77
C LYS A 110 -4.18 -2.27 13.45
N ASP A 111 -4.99 -1.55 12.67
CA ASP A 111 -4.53 -0.98 11.41
C ASP A 111 -3.56 0.18 11.62
N TRP A 112 -3.72 0.96 12.71
CA TRP A 112 -2.71 1.93 13.11
C TRP A 112 -1.37 1.27 13.46
N PHE A 113 -1.43 0.17 14.21
CA PHE A 113 -0.24 -0.59 14.55
C PHE A 113 0.46 -1.12 13.29
N PHE A 114 -0.27 -1.80 12.40
CA PHE A 114 0.30 -2.32 11.15
C PHE A 114 0.75 -1.23 10.19
N ALA A 115 0.04 -0.10 10.12
CA ALA A 115 0.46 1.07 9.33
C ALA A 115 1.81 1.60 9.84
N GLY A 116 1.95 1.78 11.15
CA GLY A 116 3.20 2.26 11.76
C GLY A 116 4.36 1.28 11.59
N THR A 117 4.12 -0.02 11.85
CA THR A 117 5.14 -1.06 11.65
C THR A 117 5.55 -1.19 10.19
N GLY A 118 4.58 -1.19 9.27
CA GLY A 118 4.86 -1.24 7.83
C GLY A 118 5.65 -0.03 7.35
N ALA A 119 5.27 1.17 7.79
CA ALA A 119 5.99 2.41 7.47
C ALA A 119 7.42 2.38 8.00
N PHE A 120 7.63 1.91 9.22
CA PHE A 120 8.96 1.72 9.78
C PHE A 120 9.77 0.71 8.96
N CYS A 121 9.20 -0.45 8.62
CA CYS A 121 9.90 -1.46 7.82
C CYS A 121 10.29 -0.96 6.43
N ALA A 122 9.42 -0.18 5.78
CA ALA A 122 9.68 0.41 4.48
C ALA A 122 10.69 1.57 4.55
N GLY A 123 10.60 2.39 5.61
CA GLY A 123 11.52 3.49 5.90
C GLY A 123 12.88 3.05 6.46
N TYR A 124 13.04 1.77 6.80
CA TYR A 124 14.25 1.25 7.43
C TYR A 124 15.52 1.51 6.60
N ILE A 125 15.43 1.35 5.28
CA ILE A 125 16.56 1.60 4.37
C ILE A 125 16.99 3.05 4.41
N TYR A 126 16.05 4.00 4.49
CA TYR A 126 16.36 5.41 4.67
C TYR A 126 16.98 5.69 6.05
N LEU A 127 16.40 5.15 7.12
CA LEU A 127 16.83 5.40 8.50
C LEU A 127 18.23 4.85 8.81
N TYR A 128 18.59 3.71 8.20
CA TYR A 128 19.86 3.00 8.43
C TYR A 128 20.70 2.91 7.15
N TYR A 129 20.58 3.90 6.27
CA TYR A 129 21.19 3.88 4.94
C TYR A 129 22.72 3.69 5.00
N HIS A 130 23.40 4.45 5.85
CA HIS A 130 24.86 4.38 6.00
C HIS A 130 25.28 2.99 6.47
N GLU A 131 24.65 2.51 7.54
CA GLU A 131 24.98 1.23 8.15
C GLU A 131 24.76 0.07 7.18
N LEU A 132 23.68 0.11 6.39
CA LEU A 132 23.39 -0.90 5.37
C LEU A 132 24.39 -0.83 4.22
N SER A 133 24.81 0.37 3.81
CA SER A 133 25.76 0.56 2.72
C SER A 133 27.16 0.01 3.03
N ASP A 134 27.54 -0.07 4.30
CA ASP A 134 28.81 -0.62 4.75
C ASP A 134 28.86 -2.17 4.76
N ARG A 135 27.70 -2.85 4.71
CA ARG A 135 27.60 -4.32 4.84
C ARG A 135 26.75 -4.99 3.75
N PRO A 136 27.01 -4.73 2.46
CA PRO A 136 26.18 -5.28 1.38
C PRO A 136 26.17 -6.81 1.42
N GLY A 137 24.97 -7.41 1.44
CA GLY A 137 24.79 -8.86 1.46
C GLY A 137 25.07 -9.54 2.82
N LEU A 138 25.35 -8.77 3.88
CA LEU A 138 25.62 -9.27 5.23
C LEU A 138 24.59 -8.72 6.23
N PRO A 139 23.30 -9.12 6.12
CA PRO A 139 22.25 -8.60 6.97
C PRO A 139 22.42 -9.06 8.42
N THR A 140 22.20 -8.14 9.35
CA THR A 140 22.10 -8.42 10.78
C THR A 140 20.75 -9.07 11.11
N TYR A 141 20.62 -9.58 12.34
CA TYR A 141 19.35 -10.13 12.82
C TYR A 141 18.19 -9.12 12.72
N LEU A 142 18.45 -7.84 13.03
CA LEU A 142 17.45 -6.79 12.94
C LEU A 142 17.04 -6.55 11.47
N ASP A 143 18.01 -6.49 10.56
CA ASP A 143 17.75 -6.32 9.12
C ASP A 143 16.84 -7.46 8.60
N ILE A 144 17.08 -8.70 9.04
CA ILE A 144 16.25 -9.86 8.68
C ILE A 144 14.82 -9.72 9.21
N VAL A 145 14.65 -9.41 10.50
CA VAL A 145 13.33 -9.27 11.13
C VAL A 145 12.51 -8.17 10.46
N VAL A 146 13.14 -7.02 10.21
CA VAL A 146 12.49 -5.88 9.55
C VAL A 146 12.09 -6.23 8.12
N SER A 147 12.97 -6.89 7.38
CA SER A 147 12.71 -7.28 5.98
C SER A 147 11.59 -8.29 5.86
N VAL A 148 11.58 -9.33 6.70
CA VAL A 148 10.52 -10.35 6.69
C VAL A 148 9.19 -9.74 7.11
N THR A 149 9.18 -8.93 8.17
CA THR A 149 7.96 -8.25 8.64
C THR A 149 7.42 -7.29 7.58
N GLY A 150 8.30 -6.48 6.98
CA GLY A 150 7.95 -5.57 5.90
C GLY A 150 7.37 -6.29 4.70
N MET A 151 7.96 -7.41 4.29
CA MET A 151 7.48 -8.18 3.13
C MET A 151 6.11 -8.82 3.38
N ILE A 152 5.86 -9.34 4.58
CA ILE A 152 4.54 -9.86 4.97
C ILE A 152 3.50 -8.72 4.98
N LEU A 153 3.83 -7.58 5.58
CA LEU A 153 2.92 -6.43 5.65
C LEU A 153 2.67 -5.82 4.27
N LEU A 154 3.65 -5.84 3.38
CA LEU A 154 3.49 -5.40 2.01
C LEU A 154 2.56 -6.32 1.23
N LEU A 155 2.74 -7.64 1.31
CA LEU A 155 1.84 -8.62 0.66
C LEU A 155 0.40 -8.46 1.14
N GLU A 156 0.21 -8.31 2.46
CA GLU A 156 -1.11 -8.06 3.04
C GLU A 156 -1.67 -6.68 2.61
N GLY A 157 -0.84 -5.65 2.52
CA GLY A 157 -1.22 -4.35 1.98
C GLY A 157 -1.67 -4.44 0.51
N THR A 158 -0.93 -5.19 -0.31
CA THR A 158 -1.29 -5.49 -1.70
C THR A 158 -2.63 -6.22 -1.77
N ARG A 159 -2.88 -7.19 -0.88
CA ARG A 159 -4.17 -7.90 -0.81
C ARG A 159 -5.33 -6.94 -0.52
N ARG A 160 -5.13 -5.98 0.39
CA ARG A 160 -6.13 -4.98 0.76
C ARG A 160 -6.41 -3.99 -0.36
N ALA A 161 -5.37 -3.53 -1.05
CA ALA A 161 -5.49 -2.49 -2.07
C ALA A 161 -5.86 -3.01 -3.46
N LEU A 162 -5.28 -4.14 -3.88
CA LEU A 162 -5.37 -4.65 -5.26
C LEU A 162 -5.99 -6.05 -5.35
N GLY A 163 -6.44 -6.61 -4.22
CA GLY A 163 -7.04 -7.94 -4.15
C GLY A 163 -6.01 -9.08 -4.05
N PRO A 164 -6.49 -10.33 -3.90
CA PRO A 164 -5.63 -11.48 -3.58
C PRO A 164 -4.77 -11.93 -4.75
N THR A 165 -5.11 -11.60 -5.99
CA THR A 165 -4.44 -12.12 -7.19
C THR A 165 -2.94 -11.78 -7.19
N LEU A 166 -2.59 -10.50 -7.00
CA LEU A 166 -1.19 -10.06 -6.98
C LEU A 166 -0.42 -10.61 -5.77
N MET A 167 -1.07 -10.64 -4.59
CA MET A 167 -0.50 -11.23 -3.38
C MET A 167 -0.15 -12.71 -3.61
N VAL A 168 -1.07 -13.49 -4.19
CA VAL A 168 -0.87 -14.93 -4.45
C VAL A 168 0.28 -15.14 -5.42
N VAL A 169 0.31 -14.40 -6.54
CA VAL A 169 1.41 -14.51 -7.52
C VAL A 169 2.76 -14.21 -6.86
N ALA A 170 2.87 -13.09 -6.13
CA ALA A 170 4.09 -12.74 -5.41
C ALA A 170 4.49 -13.80 -4.37
N SER A 171 3.51 -14.33 -3.63
CA SER A 171 3.74 -15.37 -2.62
C SER A 171 4.24 -16.67 -3.24
N VAL A 172 3.72 -17.07 -4.40
CA VAL A 172 4.19 -18.27 -5.13
C VAL A 172 5.65 -18.12 -5.55
N PHE A 173 6.04 -16.98 -6.11
CA PHE A 173 7.43 -16.74 -6.48
C PHE A 173 8.36 -16.65 -5.27
N LEU A 174 7.92 -16.05 -4.17
CA LEU A 174 8.69 -16.07 -2.91
C LEU A 174 8.87 -17.49 -2.37
N LEU A 175 7.80 -18.30 -2.37
CA LEU A 175 7.88 -19.70 -1.94
C LEU A 175 8.78 -20.52 -2.87
N TYR A 176 8.76 -20.26 -4.18
CA TYR A 176 9.66 -20.91 -5.13
C TYR A 176 11.13 -20.67 -4.76
N THR A 177 11.52 -19.47 -4.28
CA THR A 177 12.91 -19.19 -3.87
C THR A 177 13.44 -20.10 -2.77
N VAL A 178 12.57 -20.61 -1.89
CA VAL A 178 12.94 -21.54 -0.81
C VAL A 178 12.65 -23.00 -1.18
N ALA A 179 11.60 -23.25 -1.96
CA ALA A 179 11.12 -24.59 -2.28
C ALA A 179 11.86 -25.27 -3.43
N GLY A 180 12.78 -24.57 -4.09
CA GLY A 180 13.59 -25.08 -5.21
C GLY A 180 14.14 -26.51 -5.08
N PRO A 181 14.65 -26.96 -3.90
CA PRO A 181 15.17 -28.33 -3.75
C PRO A 181 14.12 -29.42 -3.82
N TYR A 182 12.84 -29.09 -3.61
CA TYR A 182 11.72 -30.03 -3.60
C TYR A 182 10.96 -30.06 -4.92
N MET A 183 11.41 -29.33 -5.93
CA MET A 183 10.74 -29.18 -7.22
C MET A 183 11.17 -30.25 -8.24
N PRO A 184 10.38 -30.48 -9.30
CA PRO A 184 10.78 -31.36 -10.40
C PRO A 184 12.08 -30.88 -11.07
N GLU A 185 12.88 -31.82 -11.59
CA GLU A 185 14.23 -31.55 -12.12
C GLU A 185 14.28 -30.39 -13.14
N VAL A 186 13.23 -30.22 -13.95
CA VAL A 186 13.15 -29.18 -14.98
C VAL A 186 13.23 -27.76 -14.41
N ILE A 187 12.77 -27.56 -13.17
CA ILE A 187 12.69 -26.25 -12.50
C ILE A 187 13.37 -26.24 -11.12
N ALA A 188 14.10 -27.28 -10.76
CA ALA A 188 14.75 -27.40 -9.45
C ALA A 188 15.96 -26.48 -9.34
N HIS A 189 16.19 -25.95 -8.14
CA HIS A 189 17.41 -25.21 -7.80
C HIS A 189 17.77 -25.41 -6.33
N LYS A 190 18.98 -25.01 -5.92
CA LYS A 190 19.51 -25.27 -4.55
C LYS A 190 18.74 -24.60 -3.39
N GLY A 191 17.67 -23.85 -3.66
CA GLY A 191 17.06 -22.93 -2.69
C GLY A 191 17.97 -21.75 -2.35
N GLN A 192 17.39 -20.68 -1.79
CA GLN A 192 18.15 -19.53 -1.29
C GLN A 192 18.10 -19.48 0.24
N SER A 193 19.20 -19.07 0.87
CA SER A 193 19.22 -18.82 2.31
C SER A 193 18.39 -17.58 2.66
N LEU A 194 17.85 -17.53 3.87
CA LEU A 194 17.05 -16.39 4.32
C LEU A 194 17.82 -15.06 4.19
N ASN A 195 19.10 -15.04 4.56
CA ASN A 195 19.97 -13.86 4.39
C ASN A 195 20.00 -13.38 2.94
N LYS A 196 20.16 -14.30 1.99
CA LYS A 196 20.19 -13.93 0.59
C LYS A 196 18.84 -13.42 0.10
N ILE A 197 17.75 -14.04 0.54
CA ILE A 197 16.38 -13.62 0.20
C ILE A 197 16.14 -12.20 0.70
N VAL A 198 16.37 -11.90 1.98
CA VAL A 198 16.13 -10.55 2.51
C VAL A 198 17.03 -9.50 1.86
N SER A 199 18.29 -9.86 1.57
CA SER A 199 19.23 -8.95 0.88
C SER A 199 18.78 -8.59 -0.52
N HIS A 200 18.24 -9.52 -1.31
CA HIS A 200 17.80 -9.23 -2.67
C HIS A 200 16.39 -8.63 -2.69
N GLN A 201 15.49 -9.16 -1.85
CA GLN A 201 14.07 -8.87 -1.96
C GLN A 201 13.62 -7.61 -1.23
N TRP A 202 14.31 -7.25 -0.14
CA TRP A 202 13.95 -6.09 0.68
C TRP A 202 15.08 -5.09 0.80
N LEU A 203 16.31 -5.49 1.11
CA LEU A 203 17.40 -4.53 1.38
C LEU A 203 18.09 -4.02 0.11
N GLY A 204 17.95 -4.73 -1.01
CA GLY A 204 18.51 -4.38 -2.30
C GLY A 204 17.53 -3.70 -3.23
N THR A 205 18.01 -3.32 -4.40
CA THR A 205 17.24 -2.64 -5.46
C THR A 205 16.79 -3.59 -6.58
N GLU A 206 16.85 -4.90 -6.35
CA GLU A 206 16.38 -5.93 -7.29
C GLU A 206 14.95 -6.39 -6.98
N GLY A 207 14.54 -6.30 -5.71
CA GLY A 207 13.22 -6.68 -5.22
C GLY A 207 12.27 -5.49 -5.08
N VAL A 208 11.67 -5.36 -3.90
CA VAL A 208 10.61 -4.37 -3.59
C VAL A 208 11.04 -2.94 -3.91
N PHE A 209 12.28 -2.56 -3.61
CA PHE A 209 12.82 -1.21 -3.85
C PHE A 209 13.47 -1.04 -5.22
N GLY A 210 13.16 -1.95 -6.15
CA GLY A 210 13.70 -1.94 -7.50
C GLY A 210 13.00 -0.99 -8.46
N VAL A 211 13.14 -1.32 -9.76
CA VAL A 211 12.75 -0.44 -10.87
C VAL A 211 11.26 -0.07 -10.81
N ALA A 212 10.37 -1.00 -10.48
CA ALA A 212 8.93 -0.72 -10.41
C ALA A 212 8.60 0.38 -9.39
N LEU A 213 9.18 0.31 -8.19
CA LEU A 213 9.01 1.34 -7.16
C LEU A 213 9.74 2.64 -7.54
N GLY A 214 10.89 2.55 -8.21
CA GLY A 214 11.60 3.71 -8.74
C GLY A 214 10.77 4.49 -9.75
N VAL A 215 10.19 3.81 -10.74
CA VAL A 215 9.30 4.41 -11.73
C VAL A 215 8.07 5.03 -11.06
N SER A 216 7.53 4.38 -10.02
CA SER A 216 6.43 4.93 -9.22
C SER A 216 6.79 6.25 -8.53
N THR A 217 7.95 6.26 -7.87
CA THR A 217 8.49 7.41 -7.11
C THR A 217 8.80 8.59 -8.03
N SER A 218 9.39 8.34 -9.20
CA SER A 218 9.84 9.42 -10.08
C SER A 218 8.73 9.98 -10.98
N PHE A 219 7.76 9.15 -11.40
CA PHE A 219 6.84 9.54 -12.47
C PHE A 219 5.38 9.18 -12.21
N VAL A 220 5.06 7.92 -11.86
CA VAL A 220 3.65 7.46 -11.80
C VAL A 220 2.86 8.26 -10.79
N PHE A 221 3.44 8.57 -9.62
CA PHE A 221 2.76 9.36 -8.61
C PHE A 221 2.33 10.73 -9.13
N LEU A 222 3.20 11.44 -9.85
CA LEU A 222 2.89 12.76 -10.39
C LEU A 222 1.81 12.70 -11.47
N PHE A 223 1.85 11.67 -12.33
CA PHE A 223 0.81 11.47 -13.32
C PHE A 223 -0.56 11.27 -12.67
N VAL A 224 -0.64 10.48 -11.60
CA VAL A 224 -1.89 10.27 -10.85
C VAL A 224 -2.30 11.55 -10.13
N LEU A 225 -1.37 12.23 -9.45
CA LEU A 225 -1.65 13.45 -8.71
C LEU A 225 -2.24 14.54 -9.63
N PHE A 226 -1.54 14.87 -10.73
CA PHE A 226 -2.01 15.91 -11.65
C PHE A 226 -3.15 15.44 -12.57
N GLY A 227 -3.27 14.13 -12.83
CA GLY A 227 -4.38 13.58 -13.61
C GLY A 227 -5.70 13.48 -12.85
N SER A 228 -5.66 13.57 -11.51
CA SER A 228 -6.84 13.55 -10.64
C SER A 228 -7.42 14.94 -10.33
N LEU A 229 -6.74 16.02 -10.74
CA LEU A 229 -7.16 17.42 -10.58
C LEU A 229 -7.98 17.90 -11.78
#